data_AF-A0A6U1T5K6-F1
#
_entry.id   AF-A0A6U1T5K6-F1
#
_cell.length_a   1.000
_cell.length_b   1.000
_cell.length_c   1.000
_cell.angle_alpha   90.00
_cell.angle_beta   90.00
_cell.angle_gamma   90.00
#
_symmetry.space_group_name_H-M   'P 1'
#
loop_
_entity.id
_entity.type
_entity.pdbx_description
1 polymer ?
#
loop_
_entity_poly.entity_id
_entity_poly.type
_entity_poly.pdbx_seq_one_letter_code
_entity_poly.pdbx_strand_id
1 'polypeptide(L)'
;MGAWNQLIWIFFPIPIFCLALLSLTWPKTLQKFGADLVGKIFFTRFRAGPVSVQPLWLFFGLSLFIFVNVARSLHSGPAHCKTCQYHAETMWYTKAMKWREERNFWLSLFNVILWYMVWTVHRMRRKILELKDRVSELEEVVKAQDGSSLTDEKPMAPKDEVAKKED
;
A
#
# COMPACT_ATOMS: atom_id res chain seq x y z
N MET A 1 8.62 -17.94 -26.69
CA MET A 1 7.55 -17.30 -25.90
C MET A 1 8.03 -15.92 -25.49
N GLY A 2 7.33 -14.85 -25.86
CA GLY A 2 7.83 -13.48 -25.69
C GLY A 2 8.01 -13.09 -24.23
N ALA A 3 9.07 -12.33 -23.93
CA ALA A 3 9.39 -11.81 -22.60
C ALA A 3 8.18 -11.14 -21.90
N TRP A 4 7.28 -10.55 -22.70
CA TRP A 4 6.02 -9.99 -22.24
C TRP A 4 5.12 -10.96 -21.47
N ASN A 5 5.01 -12.21 -21.92
CA ASN A 5 4.16 -13.21 -21.25
C ASN A 5 4.73 -13.53 -19.86
N GLN A 6 6.05 -13.75 -19.76
CA GLN A 6 6.72 -13.99 -18.47
C GLN A 6 6.57 -12.81 -17.51
N LEU A 7 6.65 -11.59 -18.05
CA LEU A 7 6.50 -10.38 -17.26
C LEU A 7 5.10 -10.27 -16.64
N ILE A 8 4.04 -10.54 -17.40
CA ILE A 8 2.66 -10.55 -16.88
C ILE A 8 2.50 -11.55 -15.74
N TRP A 9 2.98 -12.79 -15.93
CA TRP A 9 2.83 -13.85 -14.93
C TRP A 9 3.52 -13.54 -13.59
N ILE A 10 4.53 -12.67 -13.59
CA ILE A 10 5.24 -12.27 -12.37
C ILE A 10 4.64 -10.98 -11.80
N PHE A 11 4.40 -9.97 -12.63
CA PHE A 11 4.04 -8.63 -12.17
C PHE A 11 2.58 -8.45 -11.80
N PHE A 12 1.64 -9.22 -12.37
CA PHE A 12 0.22 -9.09 -12.04
C PHE A 12 -0.22 -9.78 -10.74
N PRO A 13 0.18 -11.03 -10.44
CA PRO A 13 -0.35 -11.70 -9.26
C PRO A 13 0.15 -11.05 -7.97
N ILE A 14 1.35 -10.47 -7.97
CA ILE A 14 1.94 -9.89 -6.76
C ILE A 14 1.11 -8.70 -6.22
N PRO A 15 0.81 -7.64 -7.00
CA PRO A 15 -0.04 -6.55 -6.55
C PRO A 15 -1.46 -6.99 -6.20
N ILE A 16 -2.04 -7.90 -6.99
CA ILE A 16 -3.40 -8.41 -6.73
C ILE A 16 -3.43 -9.15 -5.40
N PHE A 17 -2.44 -10.00 -5.13
CA PHE A 17 -2.31 -10.70 -3.87
C PHE A 17 -2.08 -9.74 -2.70
N CYS A 18 -1.24 -8.71 -2.88
CA CYS A 18 -1.05 -7.67 -1.87
C CYS A 18 -2.34 -6.89 -1.59
N LEU A 19 -3.09 -6.51 -2.63
CA LEU A 19 -4.37 -5.84 -2.50
C LEU A 19 -5.38 -6.73 -1.80
N ALA A 20 -5.46 -8.01 -2.15
CA ALA A 20 -6.35 -8.97 -1.48
C ALA A 20 -6.00 -9.07 0.01
N LEU A 21 -4.72 -9.27 0.36
CA LEU A 21 -4.27 -9.29 1.75
C LEU A 21 -4.60 -8.00 2.51
N LEU A 22 -4.52 -6.84 1.83
CA LEU A 22 -4.81 -5.54 2.43
C LEU A 22 -6.31 -5.17 2.43
N SER A 23 -7.13 -5.73 1.56
CA SER A 23 -8.55 -5.40 1.41
C SER A 23 -9.46 -6.32 2.22
N LEU A 24 -9.10 -7.60 2.35
CA LEU A 24 -9.93 -8.53 3.10
C LEU A 24 -9.90 -8.21 4.61
N THR A 25 -11.08 -8.14 5.21
CA THR A 25 -11.30 -7.98 6.65
C THR A 25 -11.18 -9.33 7.34
N TRP A 26 -9.95 -9.85 7.46
CA TRP A 26 -9.67 -11.09 8.18
C TRP A 26 -9.77 -10.89 9.71
N PRO A 27 -9.93 -11.97 10.50
CA PRO A 27 -9.84 -11.89 11.95
C PRO A 27 -8.51 -11.24 12.39
N LYS A 28 -8.56 -10.52 13.52
CA LYS A 28 -7.53 -9.54 13.94
C LYS A 28 -6.08 -10.08 13.90
N THR A 29 -5.88 -11.36 14.16
CA THR A 29 -4.58 -12.04 14.12
C THR A 29 -4.02 -12.18 12.70
N LEU A 30 -4.83 -12.68 11.77
CA LEU A 30 -4.47 -12.84 10.35
C LEU A 30 -4.26 -11.48 9.66
N GLN A 31 -5.05 -10.47 10.05
CA GLN A 31 -4.88 -9.12 9.54
C GLN A 31 -3.53 -8.50 9.94
N LYS A 32 -3.08 -8.71 11.18
CA LYS A 32 -1.76 -8.27 11.65
C LYS A 32 -0.65 -9.02 10.92
N PHE A 33 -0.75 -10.34 10.78
CA PHE A 33 0.26 -11.15 10.09
C PHE A 33 0.40 -10.77 8.61
N GLY A 34 -0.71 -10.67 7.88
CA GLY A 34 -0.69 -10.28 6.46
C GLY A 34 -0.16 -8.87 6.24
N ALA A 35 -0.58 -7.91 7.06
CA ALA A 35 -0.08 -6.54 6.98
C ALA A 35 1.42 -6.43 7.33
N ASP A 36 1.88 -7.18 8.33
CA ASP A 36 3.29 -7.18 8.74
C ASP A 36 4.17 -7.88 7.71
N LEU A 37 3.70 -8.96 7.08
CA LEU A 37 4.41 -9.66 6.00
C LEU A 37 4.53 -8.79 4.74
N VAL A 38 3.43 -8.19 4.28
CA VAL A 38 3.45 -7.25 3.14
C VAL A 38 4.30 -6.03 3.47
N GLY A 39 4.21 -5.53 4.71
CA GLY A 39 5.06 -4.48 5.25
C GLY A 39 6.54 -4.82 5.15
N LYS A 40 6.94 -5.99 5.66
CA LYS A 40 8.33 -6.47 5.66
C LYS A 40 8.85 -6.76 4.26
N ILE A 41 8.05 -7.29 3.34
CA ILE A 41 8.56 -7.62 2.01
C ILE A 41 8.72 -6.37 1.14
N PHE A 42 7.72 -5.48 1.13
CA PHE A 42 7.68 -4.36 0.19
C PHE A 42 8.19 -3.03 0.75
N PHE A 43 8.13 -2.86 2.07
CA PHE A 43 8.48 -1.58 2.72
C PHE A 43 9.75 -1.65 3.58
N THR A 44 10.36 -2.84 3.75
CA THR A 44 11.70 -2.92 4.30
C THR A 44 12.65 -2.17 3.37
N ARG A 45 13.36 -1.20 3.95
CA ARG A 45 14.34 -0.41 3.20
C ARG A 45 15.54 -1.30 2.90
N PHE A 46 15.71 -1.67 1.63
CA PHE A 46 16.93 -2.34 1.22
C PHE A 46 18.03 -1.29 1.14
N ARG A 47 19.09 -1.48 1.93
CA ARG A 47 20.21 -0.54 2.02
C ARG A 47 21.37 -1.16 1.25
N ALA A 48 21.64 -0.64 0.06
CA ALA A 48 22.79 -1.03 -0.76
C ALA A 48 23.74 0.17 -0.83
N GLY A 49 24.67 0.24 0.13
CA GLY A 49 25.60 1.38 0.26
C GLY A 49 24.89 2.67 0.73
N PRO A 50 25.18 3.84 0.12
CA PRO A 50 24.58 5.13 0.53
C PRO A 50 23.11 5.26 0.11
N VAL A 51 22.61 4.38 -0.77
CA VAL A 51 21.25 4.46 -1.31
C VAL A 51 20.34 3.49 -0.56
N SER A 52 19.27 4.03 0.03
CA SER A 52 18.17 3.23 0.57
C SER A 52 16.98 3.29 -0.39
N VAL A 53 16.66 2.17 -1.02
CA VAL A 53 15.50 2.06 -1.92
C VAL A 53 14.47 1.13 -1.31
N GLN A 54 13.19 1.52 -1.36
CA GLN A 54 12.11 0.62 -1.00
C GLN A 54 11.76 -0.24 -2.22
N PRO A 55 11.65 -1.58 -2.07
CA PRO A 55 11.29 -2.48 -3.17
C PRO A 55 10.04 -2.04 -3.92
N LEU A 56 9.04 -1.48 -3.21
CA LEU A 56 7.83 -0.94 -3.83
C LEU A 56 8.14 0.10 -4.94
N TRP A 57 9.06 1.03 -4.69
CA TRP A 57 9.42 2.05 -5.67
C TRP A 57 10.19 1.46 -6.86
N LEU A 58 10.94 0.38 -6.64
CA LEU A 58 11.58 -0.36 -7.73
C LEU A 58 10.54 -1.04 -8.62
N PHE A 59 9.56 -1.75 -8.04
CA PHE A 59 8.49 -2.39 -8.81
C PHE A 59 7.60 -1.37 -9.53
N PHE A 60 7.27 -0.25 -8.86
CA PHE A 60 6.51 0.84 -9.46
C PHE A 60 7.30 1.49 -10.61
N GLY A 61 8.58 1.81 -10.40
CA GLY A 61 9.45 2.40 -11.41
C GLY A 61 9.66 1.48 -12.61
N LEU A 62 9.84 0.18 -12.37
CA LEU A 62 9.96 -0.82 -13.43
C LEU A 62 8.63 -0.97 -14.21
N SER A 63 7.49 -0.96 -13.52
CA SER A 63 6.17 -0.98 -14.16
C SER A 63 5.94 0.26 -15.03
N LEU A 64 6.34 1.43 -14.54
CA LEU A 64 6.28 2.69 -15.27
C LEU A 64 7.22 2.68 -16.48
N PHE A 65 8.45 2.17 -16.32
CA PHE A 65 9.41 2.02 -17.41
C PHE A 65 8.84 1.14 -18.53
N ILE A 66 8.25 -0.01 -18.18
CA ILE A 66 7.60 -0.89 -19.15
C ILE A 66 6.44 -0.18 -19.86
N PHE A 67 5.57 0.50 -19.10
CA PHE A 67 4.47 1.28 -19.66
C PHE A 67 4.97 2.34 -20.66
N VAL A 68 6.01 3.09 -20.34
CA VAL A 68 6.60 4.10 -21.25
C VAL A 68 7.16 3.44 -22.51
N ASN A 69 7.81 2.29 -22.40
CA ASN A 69 8.30 1.56 -23.57
C ASN A 69 7.15 1.09 -24.48
N VAL A 70 6.07 0.57 -23.90
CA VAL A 70 4.89 0.14 -24.66
C VAL A 70 4.18 1.33 -25.31
N ALA A 71 4.03 2.45 -24.58
CA ALA A 71 3.45 3.68 -25.11
C ALA A 71 4.27 4.27 -26.26
N ARG A 72 5.60 4.22 -26.16
CA ARG A 72 6.50 4.61 -27.26
C ARG A 72 6.34 3.68 -28.47
N SER A 73 6.24 2.37 -28.27
CA SER A 73 5.99 1.41 -29.37
C SER A 73 4.71 1.75 -30.12
N LEU A 74 3.63 2.00 -29.38
CA LEU A 74 2.32 2.35 -29.96
C LEU A 74 2.37 3.68 -30.75
N HIS A 75 3.11 4.68 -30.25
CA HIS A 75 3.20 5.99 -30.91
C HIS A 75 4.16 6.00 -32.11
N SER A 76 5.24 5.22 -32.07
CA SER A 76 6.23 5.17 -33.16
C SER A 76 5.64 4.57 -34.44
N GLY A 77 4.51 3.86 -34.33
CA GLY A 77 3.85 3.17 -35.43
C GLY A 77 4.73 2.07 -36.02
N PRO A 78 4.15 1.16 -36.80
CA PRO A 78 4.96 0.26 -37.62
C PRO A 78 5.76 1.14 -38.59
N ALA A 79 7.09 1.06 -38.57
CA ALA A 79 7.94 1.75 -39.52
C ALA A 79 7.50 1.34 -40.93
N HIS A 80 6.68 2.18 -41.57
CA HIS A 80 6.16 1.91 -42.89
C HIS A 80 7.35 1.99 -43.84
N CYS A 81 7.81 0.83 -44.31
CA CYS A 81 8.68 0.75 -45.48
C CYS A 81 7.89 1.34 -46.66
N LYS A 82 8.07 2.63 -46.94
CA LYS A 82 7.36 3.37 -48.00
C LYS A 82 7.57 2.76 -49.40
N THR A 83 8.59 1.93 -49.57
CA THR A 83 8.99 1.25 -50.82
C THR A 83 8.59 -0.22 -50.89
N CYS A 84 8.06 -0.81 -49.81
CA CYS A 84 7.68 -2.22 -49.80
C CYS A 84 6.23 -2.38 -50.29
N GLN A 85 6.04 -2.53 -51.60
CA GLN A 85 4.77 -2.96 -52.20
C GLN A 85 4.49 -4.42 -51.82
N TYR A 86 3.94 -4.67 -50.63
CA TYR A 86 3.43 -6.01 -50.28
C TYR A 86 1.96 -5.96 -49.90
N HIS A 87 1.19 -6.50 -50.86
CA HIS A 87 -0.17 -7.01 -50.87
C HIS A 87 -0.83 -7.32 -49.52
N ALA A 88 -2.15 -7.02 -49.45
CA ALA A 88 -3.23 -7.44 -48.53
C ALA A 88 -2.92 -8.27 -47.26
N GLU A 89 -2.04 -9.27 -47.31
CA GLU A 89 -1.65 -10.09 -46.16
C GLU A 89 -0.92 -9.29 -45.06
N THR A 90 -0.13 -8.28 -45.44
CA THR A 90 0.54 -7.38 -44.49
C THR A 90 -0.44 -6.50 -43.72
N MET A 91 -1.62 -6.22 -44.28
CA MET A 91 -2.64 -5.38 -43.64
C MET A 91 -3.24 -6.09 -42.42
N TRP A 92 -3.57 -7.38 -42.54
CA TRP A 92 -4.08 -8.19 -41.43
C TRP A 92 -3.05 -8.32 -40.31
N TYR A 93 -1.78 -8.55 -40.68
CA TYR A 93 -0.69 -8.62 -39.71
C TYR A 93 -0.49 -7.29 -38.97
N THR A 94 -0.49 -6.17 -39.70
CA THR A 94 -0.32 -4.83 -39.11
C THR A 94 -1.47 -4.48 -38.18
N LYS A 95 -2.72 -4.79 -38.58
CA LYS A 95 -3.89 -4.65 -37.70
C LYS A 95 -3.71 -5.52 -36.45
N ALA A 96 -3.36 -6.80 -36.61
CA ALA A 96 -3.16 -7.71 -35.49
C ALA A 96 -2.06 -7.24 -34.52
N MET A 97 -0.98 -6.63 -35.03
CA MET A 97 0.07 -6.05 -34.20
C MET A 97 -0.42 -4.82 -33.43
N LYS A 98 -1.14 -3.91 -34.09
CA LYS A 98 -1.77 -2.77 -33.41
C LYS A 98 -2.68 -3.20 -32.26
N TRP A 99 -3.54 -4.19 -32.50
CA TRP A 99 -4.41 -4.76 -31.44
C TRP A 99 -3.63 -5.46 -30.31
N ARG A 100 -2.45 -6.00 -30.58
CA ARG A 100 -1.58 -6.55 -29.52
C ARG A 100 -0.95 -5.43 -28.70
N GLU A 101 -0.45 -4.38 -29.35
CA GLU A 101 0.16 -3.24 -28.67
C GLU A 101 -0.86 -2.48 -27.81
N GLU A 102 -2.08 -2.25 -28.32
CA GLU A 102 -3.16 -1.62 -27.55
C GLU A 102 -3.50 -2.45 -26.29
N ARG A 103 -3.63 -3.78 -26.41
CA ARG A 103 -3.84 -4.65 -25.24
C ARG A 103 -2.69 -4.56 -24.24
N ASN A 104 -1.45 -4.55 -24.72
CA ASN A 104 -0.27 -4.44 -23.86
C ASN A 104 -0.20 -3.08 -23.17
N PHE A 105 -0.66 -2.02 -23.84
CA PHE A 105 -0.80 -0.69 -23.26
C PHE A 105 -1.80 -0.70 -22.09
N TRP A 106 -3.00 -1.25 -22.31
CA TRP A 106 -4.01 -1.34 -21.24
C TRP A 106 -3.53 -2.19 -20.06
N LEU A 107 -2.86 -3.31 -20.32
CA LEU A 107 -2.31 -4.19 -19.29
C LEU A 107 -1.21 -3.49 -18.47
N SER A 108 -0.29 -2.78 -19.12
CA SER A 108 0.77 -2.03 -18.43
C SER A 108 0.21 -0.86 -17.63
N LEU A 109 -0.77 -0.12 -18.18
CA LEU A 109 -1.48 0.93 -17.47
C LEU A 109 -2.17 0.39 -16.22
N PHE A 110 -2.90 -0.72 -16.36
CA PHE A 110 -3.57 -1.37 -15.23
C PHE A 110 -2.58 -1.82 -14.15
N ASN A 111 -1.43 -2.37 -14.54
CA ASN A 111 -0.38 -2.75 -13.60
C ASN A 111 0.17 -1.53 -12.81
N VAL A 112 0.40 -0.40 -13.48
CA VAL A 112 0.81 0.85 -12.79
C VAL A 112 -0.26 1.30 -11.81
N ILE A 113 -1.54 1.24 -12.19
CA ILE A 113 -2.67 1.56 -11.32
C ILE A 113 -2.73 0.61 -10.11
N LEU A 114 -2.52 -0.69 -10.30
CA LEU A 114 -2.49 -1.67 -9.21
C LEU A 114 -1.41 -1.33 -8.17
N TRP A 115 -0.19 -1.03 -8.62
CA TRP A 115 0.89 -0.64 -7.71
C TRP A 115 0.58 0.69 -7.00
N TYR A 116 -0.04 1.65 -7.70
CA TYR A 116 -0.51 2.89 -7.09
C TYR A 116 -1.60 2.65 -6.03
N MET A 117 -2.53 1.72 -6.28
CA MET A 117 -3.52 1.30 -5.29
C MET A 117 -2.88 0.65 -4.08
N VAL A 118 -1.92 -0.28 -4.26
CA VAL A 118 -1.17 -0.90 -3.15
C VAL A 118 -0.54 0.18 -2.27
N TRP A 119 0.12 1.16 -2.89
CA TRP A 119 0.74 2.28 -2.18
C TRP A 119 -0.30 3.10 -1.38
N THR A 120 -1.41 3.45 -2.01
CA THR A 120 -2.48 4.25 -1.40
C THR A 120 -3.11 3.52 -0.22
N VAL A 121 -3.50 2.26 -0.41
CA VAL A 121 -4.11 1.43 0.64
C VAL A 121 -3.16 1.23 1.81
N HIS A 122 -1.88 0.97 1.55
CA HIS A 122 -0.89 0.84 2.61
C HIS A 122 -0.72 2.16 3.40
N ARG A 123 -0.67 3.31 2.71
CA ARG A 123 -0.59 4.62 3.37
C ARG A 123 -1.80 4.87 4.26
N MET A 124 -3.01 4.54 3.80
CA MET A 124 -4.22 4.65 4.59
C MET A 124 -4.21 3.72 5.81
N ARG A 125 -3.80 2.46 5.63
CA ARG A 125 -3.68 1.48 6.72
C ARG A 125 -2.73 1.95 7.82
N ARG A 126 -1.57 2.51 7.47
CA ARG A 126 -0.64 3.06 8.47
C ARG A 126 -1.24 4.20 9.27
N LYS A 127 -1.91 5.15 8.62
CA LYS A 127 -2.62 6.23 9.33
C LYS A 127 -3.67 5.70 10.29
N ILE A 128 -4.42 4.67 9.90
CA ILE A 128 -5.43 4.05 10.76
C ILE A 128 -4.78 3.39 11.98
N LEU A 129 -3.63 2.74 11.82
CA LEU A 129 -2.90 2.14 12.93
C LEU A 129 -2.35 3.22 13.88
N GLU A 130 -1.70 4.26 13.35
CA GLU A 130 -1.20 5.39 14.15
C GLU A 130 -2.32 6.08 14.93
N LEU A 131 -3.50 6.26 14.32
CA LEU A 131 -4.66 6.82 15.01
C LEU A 131 -5.19 5.89 16.10
N LYS A 132 -5.24 4.58 15.86
CA LYS A 132 -5.69 3.61 16.87
C LYS A 132 -4.77 3.57 18.07
N ASP A 133 -3.45 3.62 17.83
CA ASP A 133 -2.45 3.61 18.90
C ASP A 133 -2.58 4.88 19.78
N ARG A 134 -2.81 6.04 19.15
CA ARG A 134 -3.10 7.29 19.90
C ARG A 134 -4.39 7.19 20.70
N VAL A 135 -5.47 6.64 20.14
CA VAL A 135 -6.73 6.47 20.88
C VAL A 135 -6.54 5.57 22.10
N SER A 136 -5.80 4.46 21.97
CA SER A 136 -5.51 3.59 23.12
C SER A 136 -4.68 4.30 24.19
N GLU A 137 -3.69 5.11 23.81
CA GLU A 137 -2.88 5.88 24.77
C GLU A 137 -3.73 6.89 25.54
N LEU A 138 -4.62 7.62 24.85
CA LEU A 138 -5.55 8.54 25.52
C LEU A 138 -6.54 7.81 26.44
N GLU A 139 -7.06 6.64 26.04
CA GLU A 139 -7.95 5.84 26.89
C GLU A 139 -7.27 5.38 28.18
N GLU A 140 -5.97 5.06 28.13
CA GLU A 140 -5.19 4.71 29.32
C GLU A 140 -4.97 5.91 30.25
N VAL A 141 -4.69 7.10 29.70
CA VAL A 141 -4.55 8.33 30.48
C VAL A 141 -5.85 8.72 31.19
N VAL A 142 -6.99 8.64 30.48
CA VAL A 142 -8.31 8.93 31.08
C VAL A 142 -8.64 7.95 32.21
N LYS A 143 -8.38 6.65 32.01
CA LYS A 143 -8.58 5.64 33.08
C LYS A 143 -7.68 5.88 34.30
N ALA A 144 -6.44 6.31 34.09
CA ALA A 144 -5.54 6.66 35.19
C ALA A 144 -6.02 7.89 35.97
N GLN A 145 -6.61 8.87 35.28
CA GLN A 145 -7.13 10.08 35.89
C GLN A 145 -8.43 9.82 36.69
N ASP A 146 -9.35 9.00 36.16
CA ASP A 146 -10.57 8.59 36.86
C ASP A 146 -10.28 7.67 38.07
N GLY A 147 -9.22 6.86 38.00
CA GLY A 147 -8.77 6.04 39.15
C GLY A 147 -8.13 6.86 40.27
N SER A 148 -7.54 8.02 39.95
CA SER A 148 -6.87 8.89 40.94
C SER A 148 -7.85 9.77 41.71
N SER A 149 -9.03 10.09 41.16
CA SER A 149 -9.98 11.03 41.77
C SER A 149 -10.83 10.42 42.90
N LEU A 150 -10.84 9.10 43.07
CA LEU A 150 -11.63 8.41 44.10
C LEU A 150 -10.91 8.14 45.43
N THR A 151 -9.63 8.54 45.58
CA THR A 151 -8.83 8.19 46.77
C THR A 151 -8.49 9.36 47.71
N ASP A 152 -8.88 10.60 47.40
CA ASP A 152 -8.47 11.80 48.17
C ASP A 152 -9.60 12.52 48.94
N GLU A 153 -10.80 11.96 49.04
CA GLU A 153 -11.77 12.38 50.06
C GLU A 153 -11.69 11.47 51.29
N LYS A 154 -10.65 11.67 52.11
CA LYS A 154 -10.73 11.24 53.51
C LYS A 154 -11.59 12.27 54.25
N PRO A 155 -12.80 11.93 54.71
CA PRO A 155 -13.65 12.86 55.45
C PRO A 155 -12.92 13.27 56.73
N MET A 156 -12.57 14.55 56.80
CA MET A 156 -11.96 15.16 57.97
C MET A 156 -13.02 15.19 59.06
N ALA A 157 -12.97 14.20 59.95
CA ALA A 157 -13.88 14.08 61.07
C ALA A 157 -13.86 15.39 61.90
N PRO A 158 -15.02 15.91 62.34
CA PRO A 158 -15.07 17.06 63.22
C PRO A 158 -14.42 16.70 64.55
N LYS A 159 -13.40 17.47 64.96
CA LYS A 159 -12.91 17.42 66.34
C LYS A 159 -13.91 18.18 67.21
N ASP A 160 -14.75 17.43 67.91
CA ASP A 160 -15.52 17.93 69.04
C ASP A 160 -14.55 18.27 70.19
N GLU A 161 -14.24 19.55 70.36
CA GLU A 161 -13.68 20.09 71.60
C GLU A 161 -14.82 20.45 72.56
N VAL A 162 -15.22 19.48 73.37
CA VAL A 162 -15.95 19.73 74.62
C VAL A 162 -15.15 19.13 75.77
N ALA A 163 -14.34 19.96 76.43
CA ALA A 163 -13.74 19.66 77.71
C ALA A 163 -13.79 20.89 78.64
N LYS A 164 -15.00 21.10 79.15
CA LYS A 164 -15.36 21.56 80.50
C LYS A 164 -14.22 21.44 81.53
N LYS A 165 -13.87 22.54 82.21
CA LYS A 165 -13.32 22.65 83.59
C LYS A 165 -13.49 24.12 84.04
N GLU A 166 -14.29 24.37 85.09
CA GLU A 166 -13.83 24.73 86.47
C GLU A 166 -13.13 26.10 86.44
N ASP A 167 -13.65 27.22 86.98
CA ASP A 167 -14.45 27.48 88.19
C ASP A 167 -15.38 28.70 88.05
#